data_AF-A0A0P0WAL6-F1
#
_entry.id   AF-A0A0P0WAL6-F1
#
_cell.length_a   1.000
_cell.length_b   1.000
_cell.length_c   1.000
_cell.angle_alpha   90.00
_cell.angle_beta   90.00
_cell.angle_gamma   90.00
#
_symmetry.space_group_name_H-M   'P 1'
#
loop_
_entity.id
_entity.type
_entity.pdbx_description
1 polymer ?
#
loop_
_entity_poly.entity_id
_entity_poly.type
_entity_poly.pdbx_seq_one_letter_code
_entity_poly.pdbx_strand_id
1 'polypeptide(L)' 'MDNSMPVVSKIFCSSTLTTLMIRRRPTVVNGGGFVVTDLGNNVVFIVDGCGIL' A
#
# COMPACT_ATOMS: atom_id res chain seq x y z
N MET A 1 15.61 -11.62 -19.35
CA MET A 1 15.16 -12.22 -18.08
C MET A 1 14.81 -11.07 -17.17
N ASP A 2 13.56 -10.96 -16.75
CA ASP A 2 13.16 -9.91 -15.82
C ASP A 2 13.83 -10.20 -14.48
N ASN A 3 14.78 -9.37 -14.06
CA ASN A 3 15.56 -9.56 -12.83
C ASN A 3 14.75 -9.10 -11.60
N SER A 4 13.46 -9.43 -11.58
CA SER A 4 12.50 -9.01 -10.57
C SER A 4 12.66 -9.88 -9.33
N MET A 5 13.74 -9.61 -8.59
CA MET A 5 13.94 -10.20 -7.27
C MET A 5 13.00 -9.50 -6.27
N PRO A 6 12.18 -10.26 -5.51
CA PRO A 6 11.32 -9.67 -4.49
C PRO A 6 12.17 -8.98 -3.43
N VAL A 7 11.87 -7.70 -3.15
CA VAL A 7 12.58 -6.92 -2.12
C VAL A 7 12.11 -7.28 -0.71
N VAL A 8 10.79 -7.44 -0.53
CA VAL A 8 10.17 -7.75 0.78
C VAL A 8 9.80 -9.22 0.87
N SER A 9 8.95 -9.70 -0.03
CA SER A 9 8.49 -11.09 -0.09
C SER A 9 7.82 -11.40 -1.42
N LYS A 10 7.87 -12.66 -1.85
CA LYS A 10 7.18 -13.16 -3.05
C LYS A 10 5.66 -13.00 -2.99
N ILE A 11 5.08 -12.92 -1.79
CA ILE A 11 3.62 -12.79 -1.62
C ILE A 11 3.07 -11.44 -2.09
N PHE A 12 3.93 -10.42 -2.20
CA PHE A 12 3.58 -9.08 -2.69
C PHE A 12 3.94 -8.87 -4.17
N CYS A 13 4.46 -9.90 -4.84
CA CYS A 13 4.73 -9.85 -6.27
C CYS A 13 3.44 -10.10 -7.05
N SER A 14 3.31 -9.44 -8.20
CA SER A 14 2.26 -9.73 -9.18
C SER A 14 2.89 -10.29 -10.45
N SER A 15 2.22 -11.23 -11.08
CA SER A 15 2.63 -11.79 -12.39
C SER A 15 2.34 -10.84 -13.55
N THR A 16 1.58 -9.77 -13.32
CA THR A 16 1.21 -8.77 -14.32
C THR A 16 1.35 -7.35 -13.75
N LEU A 17 1.42 -6.35 -14.64
CA LEU A 17 1.39 -4.96 -14.22
C LEU A 17 0.12 -4.70 -13.40
N THR A 18 0.29 -4.24 -12.17
CA THR A 18 -0.79 -4.05 -11.21
C THR A 18 -0.85 -2.60 -10.77
N THR A 19 -2.01 -1.97 -10.90
CA THR A 19 -2.25 -0.60 -10.43
C THR A 19 -2.75 -0.64 -9.00
N LEU A 20 -2.14 0.18 -8.16
CA LEU A 20 -2.55 0.40 -6.77
C LEU A 20 -3.15 1.80 -6.63
N MET A 21 -4.19 1.93 -5.82
CA MET A 21 -4.85 3.19 -5.50
C MET A 21 -4.58 3.55 -4.04
N ILE A 22 -4.30 4.83 -3.78
CA ILE A 22 -4.13 5.36 -2.44
C ILE A 22 -5.41 6.04 -2.00
N ARG A 23 -5.99 5.59 -0.90
CA ARG A 23 -7.09 6.26 -0.21
C ARG A 23 -6.59 6.85 1.10
N ARG A 24 -6.54 8.18 1.16
CA ARG A 24 -6.13 8.91 2.38
C ARG A 24 -7.16 8.69 3.49
N ARG A 25 -6.68 8.45 4.72
CA ARG A 25 -7.52 8.47 5.91
C ARG A 25 -7.50 9.89 6.51
N PRO A 26 -8.55 10.33 7.22
CA PRO A 26 -8.55 11.63 7.88
C PRO A 26 -7.31 11.83 8.76
N THR A 27 -6.74 13.04 8.72
CA THR A 27 -5.65 13.41 9.63
C THR A 27 -6.21 13.53 11.04
N VAL A 28 -5.69 12.74 11.97
CA VAL A 28 -6.05 12.79 13.39
C VAL A 28 -4.77 12.89 14.21
N VAL A 29 -4.80 13.64 15.32
CA VAL A 29 -3.67 13.70 16.26
C VAL A 29 -3.42 12.27 16.78
N ASN A 30 -2.18 11.77 16.70
CA ASN A 30 -1.79 10.37 16.95
C ASN A 30 -2.28 9.33 15.93
N GLY A 31 -2.58 9.74 14.69
CA GLY A 31 -2.91 8.78 13.65
C GLY A 31 -3.07 9.38 12.26
N GLY A 32 -3.92 8.75 11.47
CA GLY A 32 -4.12 9.06 10.05
C GLY A 32 -3.37 8.09 9.15
N GLY A 33 -2.74 8.61 8.11
CA GLY A 33 -2.07 7.80 7.08
C GLY A 33 -3.03 7.45 5.94
N PHE A 34 -2.84 6.29 5.32
CA PHE A 34 -3.55 5.93 4.10
C PHE A 34 -3.71 4.43 3.94
N VAL A 35 -4.66 4.04 3.11
CA VAL A 35 -4.90 2.65 2.72
C VAL A 35 -4.52 2.51 1.26
N VAL A 36 -3.80 1.44 0.92
CA VAL A 36 -3.51 1.09 -0.47
C VAL A 36 -4.44 -0.04 -0.89
N THR A 37 -5.14 0.16 -2.00
CA THR A 37 -6.08 -0.82 -2.55
C THR A 37 -5.71 -1.23 -3.97
N ASP A 38 -6.24 -2.36 -4.43
CA ASP A 38 -6.32 -2.67 -5.86
C ASP A 38 -7.47 -1.87 -6.53
N LEU A 39 -7.67 -2.10 -7.83
CA LEU A 39 -8.76 -1.50 -8.60
C LEU A 39 -10.16 -1.99 -8.17
N GLY A 40 -10.24 -3.12 -7.45
CA GLY A 40 -11.47 -3.66 -6.87
C GLY A 40 -11.80 -3.07 -5.49
N ASN A 41 -11.02 -2.11 -5.00
CA ASN A 41 -11.07 -1.56 -3.64
C ASN A 41 -10.72 -2.58 -2.54
N ASN A 42 -10.05 -3.69 -2.88
CA ASN A 42 -9.53 -4.62 -1.88
C ASN A 42 -8.29 -4.03 -1.23
N VAL A 43 -8.21 -4.08 0.10
CA VAL A 43 -7.06 -3.55 0.85
C VAL A 43 -5.84 -4.46 0.65
N VAL A 44 -4.75 -3.87 0.15
CA VAL A 44 -3.45 -4.56 0.00
C VAL A 44 -2.60 -4.35 1.25
N PHE A 45 -2.49 -3.11 1.73
CA PHE A 45 -1.86 -2.78 3.00
C PHE A 45 -2.34 -1.42 3.53
N ILE A 46 -2.09 -1.20 4.81
CA ILE A 46 -2.44 0.03 5.53
C ILE A 46 -1.15 0.68 6.01
N VAL A 47 -1.05 2.00 5.83
CA VAL A 47 0.01 2.81 6.41
C VAL A 47 -0.61 3.66 7.51
N ASP A 48 -0.20 3.39 8.75
CA ASP A 48 -0.54 4.23 9.88
C ASP A 48 0.30 5.50 9.86
N GLY A 49 -0.36 6.65 10.03
CA GLY A 49 0.33 7.92 10.17
C GLY A 49 1.10 7.93 11.49
N CYS A 50 2.36 8.38 11.45
CA CYS A 50 3.18 8.54 12.67
C CYS A 50 2.91 9.84 13.43
N GLY A 51 1.91 10.63 13.02
CA GLY A 51 1.22 11.59 13.89
C GLY A 51 2.04 12.68 14.57
N ILE A 52 3.25 13.01 14.08
CA ILE A 52 3.95 14.23 14.53
C ILE A 52 3.49 15.39 13.64
N LEU A 53 2.71 16.31 14.23
CA LEU A 53 2.51 17.66 13.69
C LEU A 53 3.74 18.52 14.03
#